data_AF-A0A524EQT8-F1
#
_entry.id   AF-A0A524EQT8-F1
#
_cell.length_a   1.000
_cell.length_b   1.000
_cell.length_c   1.000
_cell.angle_alpha   90.00
_cell.angle_beta   90.00
_cell.angle_gamma   90.00
#
_symmetry.space_group_name_H-M   'P 1'
#
loop_
_entity.id
_entity.type
_entity.pdbx_description
1 polymer ?
#
loop_
_entity_poly.entity_id
_entity_poly.type
_entity_poly.pdbx_seq_one_letter_code
_entity_poly.pdbx_strand_id
1 'polypeptide(L)'
;MQGIFDIQIIQFWSIPLFIGLGSGYALGGLTEVSQILKMTAMPIISIVGGYILAASFALSLSVDWNLVILSILSFLGGGILGMVINWRTHSEEIPKRAIIFTPENDEDFDREIKKALGDEE
;
A
#
# COMPACT_ATOMS: atom_id res chain seq x y z
N MET A 1 15.43 23.10 -32.41
CA MET A 1 14.17 23.15 -31.63
C MET A 1 13.66 21.77 -31.23
N GLN A 2 13.81 20.71 -32.05
CA GLN A 2 13.35 19.35 -31.69
C GLN A 2 13.92 18.80 -30.37
N GLY A 3 15.23 18.94 -30.11
CA GLY A 3 15.83 18.36 -28.90
C GLY A 3 15.36 18.95 -27.57
N ILE A 4 14.82 20.19 -27.54
CA ILE A 4 14.26 20.78 -26.31
C ILE A 4 12.89 20.17 -26.00
N PHE A 5 12.09 19.90 -27.03
CA PHE A 5 10.80 19.22 -26.90
C PHE A 5 10.96 17.79 -26.36
N ASP A 6 11.96 17.05 -26.84
CA ASP A 6 12.24 15.68 -26.39
C ASP A 6 12.62 15.64 -24.90
N ILE A 7 13.44 16.59 -24.44
CA ILE A 7 13.84 16.69 -23.03
C ILE A 7 12.66 17.02 -22.12
N GLN A 8 11.76 17.92 -22.57
CA GLN A 8 10.56 18.27 -21.82
C GLN A 8 9.61 17.07 -21.69
N ILE A 9 9.38 16.32 -22.77
CA ILE A 9 8.52 15.14 -22.71
C ILE A 9 9.10 14.10 -21.75
N ILE A 10 10.41 13.85 -21.79
CA ILE A 10 11.07 12.91 -20.89
C ILE A 10 10.91 13.36 -19.43
N GLN A 11 11.11 14.64 -19.12
CA GLN A 11 10.97 15.16 -17.76
C GLN A 11 9.54 15.07 -17.23
N PHE A 12 8.54 15.45 -18.05
CA PHE A 12 7.13 15.42 -17.69
C PHE A 12 6.52 14.01 -17.67
N TRP A 13 7.21 13.02 -18.24
CA TRP A 13 6.78 11.62 -18.19
C TRP A 13 7.51 10.84 -17.09
N SER A 14 8.84 10.86 -17.08
CA SER A 14 9.64 9.99 -16.22
C SER A 14 9.58 10.39 -14.74
N ILE A 15 9.71 11.68 -14.41
CA ILE A 15 9.77 12.13 -13.01
C ILE A 15 8.42 11.88 -12.32
N PRO A 16 7.27 12.29 -12.87
CA PRO A 16 5.98 11.98 -12.26
C PRO A 16 5.73 10.47 -12.19
N LEU A 17 6.17 9.70 -13.18
CA LEU A 17 6.03 8.24 -13.16
C LEU A 17 6.79 7.59 -12.00
N PHE A 18 8.06 7.95 -11.77
CA PHE A 18 8.84 7.37 -10.67
C PHE A 18 8.33 7.81 -9.29
N ILE A 19 7.94 9.08 -9.15
CA ILE A 19 7.35 9.57 -7.89
C ILE A 19 5.99 8.90 -7.66
N GLY A 20 5.19 8.78 -8.71
CA GLY A 20 3.94 8.02 -8.70
C GLY A 20 4.20 6.59 -8.22
N LEU A 21 5.15 5.88 -8.83
CA LEU A 21 5.51 4.52 -8.46
C LEU A 21 5.95 4.38 -7.01
N GLY A 22 6.78 5.28 -6.51
CA GLY A 22 7.17 5.29 -5.09
C GLY A 22 5.98 5.52 -4.15
N SER A 23 5.11 6.48 -4.48
CA SER A 23 3.93 6.80 -3.67
C SER A 23 2.91 5.65 -3.67
N GLY A 24 2.67 5.03 -4.83
CA GLY A 24 1.82 3.85 -4.97
C GLY A 24 2.38 2.65 -4.23
N TYR A 25 3.69 2.40 -4.33
CA TYR A 25 4.37 1.34 -3.59
C TYR A 25 4.22 1.51 -2.08
N ALA A 26 4.39 2.73 -1.57
CA ALA A 26 4.19 3.04 -0.17
C ALA A 26 2.73 2.80 0.26
N LEU A 27 1.76 3.31 -0.50
CA LEU A 27 0.33 3.18 -0.21
C LEU A 27 -0.15 1.71 -0.26
N GLY A 28 0.31 0.94 -1.24
CA GLY A 28 0.01 -0.47 -1.39
C GLY A 28 0.44 -1.29 -0.16
N GLY A 29 1.60 -0.96 0.40
CA GLY A 29 2.20 -1.65 1.53
C GLY A 29 1.53 -1.42 2.89
N LEU A 30 0.65 -0.42 3.02
CA LEU A 30 0.00 -0.10 4.30
C LEU A 30 -0.99 -1.19 4.70
N THR A 31 -0.70 -1.98 5.72
CA THR A 31 -1.60 -3.06 6.15
C THR A 31 -2.80 -2.57 6.95
N GLU A 32 -2.70 -1.41 7.62
CA GLU A 32 -3.73 -0.87 8.51
C GLU A 32 -4.85 -0.13 7.77
N VAL A 33 -4.65 0.19 6.49
CA VAL A 33 -5.58 1.00 5.70
C VAL A 33 -6.51 0.09 4.88
N SER A 34 -7.81 0.42 4.89
CA SER A 34 -8.81 -0.31 4.11
C SER A 34 -8.53 -0.24 2.60
N GLN A 35 -8.79 -1.34 1.88
CA GLN A 35 -8.52 -1.42 0.44
C GLN A 35 -9.28 -0.36 -0.36
N ILE A 36 -10.53 -0.06 0.04
CA ILE A 36 -11.35 0.98 -0.58
C ILE A 36 -10.67 2.34 -0.44
N LEU A 37 -10.13 2.65 0.75
CA LEU A 37 -9.44 3.91 0.97
C LEU A 37 -8.15 4.01 0.14
N LYS A 38 -7.40 2.91 -0.03
CA LYS A 38 -6.22 2.88 -0.92
C LYS A 38 -6.61 3.20 -2.36
N MET A 39 -7.67 2.56 -2.85
CA MET A 39 -8.15 2.73 -4.23
C MET A 39 -8.69 4.14 -4.50
N THR A 40 -9.35 4.78 -3.53
CA THR A 40 -9.88 6.15 -3.69
C THR A 40 -8.83 7.22 -3.43
N ALA A 41 -7.88 6.99 -2.52
CA ALA A 41 -6.79 7.93 -2.24
C ALA A 41 -5.84 8.06 -3.44
N MET A 42 -5.56 6.98 -4.16
CA MET A 42 -4.57 7.00 -5.25
C MET A 42 -4.91 8.00 -6.38
N PRO A 43 -6.14 8.04 -6.94
CA PRO A 43 -6.52 9.08 -7.91
C PRO A 43 -6.37 10.50 -7.36
N ILE A 44 -6.76 10.73 -6.09
CA ILE A 44 -6.68 12.06 -5.46
C ILE A 44 -5.22 12.49 -5.32
N ILE A 45 -4.37 11.60 -4.78
CA ILE A 45 -2.93 11.83 -4.65
C ILE A 45 -2.31 12.07 -6.03
N SER A 46 -2.79 11.39 -7.07
CA SER A 46 -2.27 11.56 -8.43
C SER A 46 -2.63 12.90 -9.06
N ILE A 47 -3.86 13.38 -8.86
CA ILE A 47 -4.28 14.70 -9.34
C ILE A 47 -3.49 15.79 -8.62
N VAL A 48 -3.42 15.73 -7.29
CA VAL A 48 -2.73 16.73 -6.48
C VAL A 48 -1.21 16.68 -6.74
N GLY A 49 -0.62 15.50 -6.70
CA GLY A 49 0.81 15.29 -6.94
C GLY A 49 1.23 15.66 -8.36
N GLY A 50 0.48 15.23 -9.37
CA GLY A 50 0.72 15.60 -10.76
C GLY A 50 0.62 17.11 -11.00
N TYR A 51 -0.33 17.78 -10.35
CA TYR A 51 -0.46 19.24 -10.40
C TYR A 51 0.71 19.96 -9.71
N ILE A 52 1.11 19.52 -8.51
CA ILE A 52 2.26 20.11 -7.79
C ILE A 52 3.54 19.97 -8.62
N LEU A 53 3.76 18.80 -9.24
CA LEU A 53 4.92 18.57 -10.09
C LEU A 53 4.87 19.47 -11.34
N ALA A 54 3.73 19.52 -12.02
CA ALA A 54 3.56 20.36 -13.20
C ALA A 54 3.75 21.87 -12.87
N ALA A 55 3.21 22.35 -11.75
CA ALA A 55 3.40 23.70 -11.27
C ALA A 55 4.88 23.99 -10.92
N SER A 56 5.59 23.01 -10.35
CA SER A 56 7.02 23.12 -10.06
C SER A 56 7.85 23.29 -11.33
N PHE A 57 7.51 22.57 -12.40
CA PHE A 57 8.17 22.73 -13.70
C PHE A 57 7.75 24.01 -14.43
N ALA A 58 6.54 24.53 -14.20
CA ALA A 58 6.07 25.79 -14.77
C ALA A 58 6.89 27.01 -14.33
N LEU A 59 7.62 26.92 -13.22
CA LEU A 59 8.55 27.96 -12.77
C LEU A 59 9.81 28.04 -13.63
N SER A 60 10.17 26.96 -14.32
CA SER A 60 11.43 26.85 -15.10
C SER A 60 11.20 26.73 -16.60
N LEU A 61 10.02 26.27 -17.03
CA LEU A 61 9.68 25.97 -18.41
C LEU A 61 8.28 26.48 -18.72
N SER A 62 8.03 26.90 -19.97
CA SER A 62 6.67 27.21 -20.41
C SER A 62 5.88 25.90 -20.49
N VAL A 63 4.86 25.75 -19.65
CA VAL A 63 4.07 24.52 -19.52
C VAL A 63 2.80 24.62 -20.34
N ASP A 64 2.68 23.73 -21.32
CA ASP A 64 1.42 23.46 -22.03
C ASP A 64 0.52 22.59 -21.15
N TRP A 65 -0.80 22.84 -21.21
CA TRP A 65 -1.82 22.01 -20.57
C TRP A 65 -1.70 20.53 -20.94
N ASN A 66 -1.27 20.21 -22.16
CA ASN A 66 -1.03 18.83 -22.57
C ASN A 66 0.04 18.14 -21.71
N LEU A 67 1.10 18.87 -21.32
CA LEU A 67 2.16 18.35 -20.46
C LEU A 67 1.69 18.17 -19.01
N VAL A 68 0.78 19.02 -18.54
CA VAL A 68 0.15 18.86 -17.22
C VAL A 68 -0.67 17.57 -17.16
N ILE A 69 -1.50 17.33 -18.17
CA ILE A 69 -2.30 16.11 -18.27
C ILE A 69 -1.39 14.89 -18.34
N LEU A 70 -0.33 14.94 -19.16
CA LEU A 70 0.66 13.87 -19.25
C LEU A 70 1.34 13.60 -17.89
N SER A 71 1.69 14.64 -17.13
CA SER A 71 2.26 14.51 -15.78
C SER A 71 1.30 13.79 -14.83
N ILE A 72 0.03 14.19 -14.81
CA ILE A 72 -1.00 13.55 -13.95
C ILE A 72 -1.19 12.08 -14.34
N LEU A 73 -1.29 11.78 -15.65
CA LEU A 73 -1.45 10.41 -16.13
C LEU A 73 -0.22 9.54 -15.84
N SER A 74 0.98 10.11 -15.96
CA SER A 74 2.23 9.41 -15.67
C SER A 74 2.36 9.10 -14.19
N PHE A 75 2.02 10.07 -13.33
CA PHE A 75 1.95 9.87 -11.89
C PHE A 75 0.94 8.79 -11.52
N LEU A 76 -0.27 8.87 -12.07
CA LEU A 76 -1.32 7.90 -11.82
C LEU A 76 -0.90 6.50 -12.27
N GLY A 77 -0.34 6.38 -13.48
CA GLY A 77 0.16 5.11 -14.03
C GLY A 77 1.26 4.51 -13.17
N GLY A 78 2.25 5.33 -12.79
CA GLY A 78 3.29 4.94 -11.85
C GLY A 78 2.70 4.47 -10.52
N GLY A 79 1.78 5.25 -9.96
CA GLY A 79 1.09 4.96 -8.71
C GLY A 79 0.33 3.64 -8.73
N ILE A 80 -0.47 3.39 -9.76
CA ILE A 80 -1.17 2.10 -9.93
C ILE A 80 -0.16 0.95 -10.00
N LEU A 81 0.91 1.08 -10.79
CA LEU A 81 1.94 0.05 -10.90
C LEU A 81 2.62 -0.23 -9.55
N GLY A 82 3.06 0.82 -8.85
CA GLY A 82 3.68 0.69 -7.52
C GLY A 82 2.74 0.04 -6.51
N MET A 83 1.46 0.44 -6.54
CA MET A 83 0.43 -0.08 -5.65
C MET A 83 0.15 -1.57 -5.90
N VAL A 84 0.11 -2.00 -7.16
CA VAL A 84 -0.03 -3.41 -7.54
C VAL A 84 1.19 -4.23 -7.12
N ILE A 85 2.40 -3.70 -7.30
CA ILE A 85 3.65 -4.40 -6.95
C ILE A 85 3.72 -4.72 -5.45
N ASN A 86 3.26 -3.81 -4.58
CA ASN A 86 3.32 -3.97 -3.13
C ASN A 86 1.93 -4.13 -2.49
N TRP A 87 0.97 -4.72 -3.21
CA TRP A 87 -0.41 -4.81 -2.75
C TRP A 87 -0.52 -5.71 -1.51
N ARG A 88 -0.70 -5.10 -0.33
CA ARG A 88 -0.99 -5.83 0.91
C ARG A 88 -2.46 -5.70 1.27
N THR A 89 -3.11 -6.83 1.48
CA THR A 89 -4.49 -6.87 1.97
C THR A 89 -4.52 -6.52 3.46
N HIS A 90 -5.56 -5.80 3.89
CA HIS A 90 -5.80 -5.61 5.32
C HIS A 90 -6.00 -6.99 5.93
N SER A 91 -5.06 -7.43 6.76
CA SER A 91 -5.26 -8.62 7.56
C SER A 91 -6.16 -8.18 8.69
N GLU A 92 -7.46 -8.45 8.59
CA GLU A 92 -8.26 -8.51 9.81
C GLU A 92 -7.53 -9.50 10.71
N GLU A 93 -7.07 -9.03 11.88
CA GLU A 93 -6.63 -9.93 12.91
C GLU A 93 -7.84 -10.78 13.24
N ILE A 94 -7.94 -11.97 12.62
CA ILE A 94 -8.90 -12.98 13.03
C ILE A 94 -8.64 -13.11 14.52
N PRO A 95 -9.60 -12.72 15.39
CA PRO A 95 -9.36 -12.79 16.82
C PRO A 95 -9.01 -14.23 17.06
N LYS A 96 -7.75 -14.49 17.45
CA LYS A 96 -7.33 -15.82 17.86
C LYS A 96 -8.33 -16.14 18.95
N ARG A 97 -9.27 -17.05 18.67
CA ARG A 97 -10.04 -17.70 19.71
C ARG A 97 -8.96 -18.31 20.57
N ALA A 98 -8.59 -17.61 21.63
CA ALA A 98 -7.90 -18.20 22.74
C ALA A 98 -8.88 -19.28 23.16
N ILE A 99 -8.62 -20.52 22.73
CA ILE A 99 -9.23 -21.68 23.32
C ILE A 99 -8.63 -21.68 24.71
N ILE A 100 -9.26 -20.91 25.59
CA ILE A 100 -9.07 -21.03 27.02
C ILE A 100 -9.62 -22.42 27.29
N PHE A 101 -8.75 -23.41 27.33
CA PHE A 101 -9.04 -24.66 28.00
C PHE A 101 -9.27 -24.26 29.45
N THR A 102 -10.51 -23.99 29.83
CA THR A 102 -10.95 -24.12 31.21
C THR A 102 -10.96 -25.62 31.48
N PRO A 103 -10.02 -26.14 32.29
CA PRO A 103 -10.09 -27.53 32.69
C PRO A 103 -11.25 -27.64 33.69
N GLU A 104 -12.48 -27.76 33.17
CA GLU A 104 -13.66 -28.03 34.01
C GLU A 104 -13.63 -29.47 34.58
N ASN A 105 -12.63 -30.28 34.20
CA ASN A 105 -12.46 -31.68 34.63
C ASN A 105 -11.01 -31.98 35.04
N ASP A 106 -10.34 -31.10 35.79
CA ASP A 106 -9.01 -31.39 36.39
C ASP A 106 -9.04 -32.67 37.26
N GLU A 107 -10.19 -33.02 37.86
CA GLU A 107 -10.32 -34.23 38.69
C GLU A 107 -10.17 -35.54 37.90
N ASP A 108 -10.63 -35.59 36.65
CA ASP A 108 -10.52 -36.80 35.82
C ASP A 108 -9.09 -36.96 35.26
N PHE A 109 -8.42 -35.84 34.94
CA PHE A 109 -7.03 -35.83 34.48
C PHE A 109 -6.05 -36.23 35.60
N ASP A 110 -6.23 -35.68 36.81
CA ASP A 110 -5.44 -36.05 37.98
C ASP A 110 -5.66 -37.52 38.39
N ARG A 111 -6.89 -38.04 38.24
CA ARG A 111 -7.21 -39.45 38.49
C ARG A 111 -6.52 -40.38 37.51
N GLU A 112 -6.45 -40.02 36.22
CA GLU A 112 -5.75 -40.81 35.21
C GLU A 112 -4.22 -40.76 35.38
N ILE A 113 -3.66 -39.61 35.79
CA ILE A 113 -2.23 -39.49 36.11
C ILE A 113 -1.84 -40.32 37.34
N LYS A 114 -2.64 -40.30 38.42
CA LYS A 114 -2.37 -41.15 39.60
C LYS A 114 -2.42 -42.64 39.27
N LYS A 115 -3.38 -43.06 38.42
CA LYS A 115 -3.45 -44.45 37.91
C LYS A 115 -2.26 -44.84 37.05
N ALA A 116 -1.74 -43.92 36.23
CA ALA A 116 -0.57 -44.18 35.38
C ALA A 116 0.76 -44.19 36.15
N LEU A 117 0.84 -43.43 37.25
CA LEU A 117 2.03 -43.35 38.10
C LEU A 117 2.10 -44.43 39.19
N GLY A 118 1.03 -45.23 39.36
CA GLY A 118 1.03 -46.39 40.24
C GLY A 118 0.87 -46.08 41.73
N ASP A 119 0.48 -44.86 42.09
CA ASP A 119 0.13 -44.49 43.46
C ASP A 119 -1.31 -44.92 43.77
N GLU A 120 -1.51 -46.22 43.98
CA GLU A 120 -2.66 -46.77 44.72
C GLU A 120 -2.18 -47.24 46.10
N GLU A 121 -2.22 -46.33 47.09
CA GLU A 121 -2.46 -46.64 48.52
C GLU A 121 -3.47 -45.63 49.11
#